data_AF-A0A921GHN4-F1
#
_entry.id   AF-A0A921GHN4-F1
#
_cell.length_a   1.000
_cell.length_b   1.000
_cell.length_c   1.000
_cell.angle_alpha   90.00
_cell.angle_beta   90.00
_cell.angle_gamma   90.00
#
_symmetry.space_group_name_H-M   'P 1'
#
loop_
_entity.id
_entity.type
_entity.pdbx_description
1 polymer ?
#
loop_
_entity_poly.entity_id
_entity_poly.type
_entity_poly.pdbx_seq_one_letter_code
_entity_poly.pdbx_strand_id
1 'polypeptide(L)'
;MRVKHTTEGTYTLTCDEGELSLIAEGLYAVQDTGRRCLEAGIPDEFDAPVLENELRQITRMRLALMPALGEEPVFRIIDGGR
;
A
#
# COMPACT_ATOMS: atom_id res chain seq x y z
N MET A 1 9.54 7.86 12.19
CA MET A 1 9.44 6.42 11.85
C MET A 1 10.72 5.71 12.22
N ARG A 2 10.62 4.52 12.82
CA ARG A 2 11.75 3.62 13.12
C ARG A 2 11.48 2.24 12.51
N VAL A 3 12.50 1.68 11.85
CA VAL A 3 12.44 0.34 11.25
C VAL A 3 13.39 -0.58 11.99
N LYS A 4 12.91 -1.75 12.41
CA LYS A 4 13.71 -2.80 13.02
C LYS A 4 13.59 -4.08 12.21
N HIS A 5 14.72 -4.60 11.75
CA HIS A 5 14.79 -5.94 11.15
C HIS A 5 14.57 -6.99 12.25
N THR A 6 13.67 -7.95 12.02
CA THR A 6 13.37 -8.98 13.02
C THR A 6 13.96 -10.34 12.63
N THR A 7 13.76 -10.75 11.38
CA THR A 7 14.22 -12.00 10.76
C THR A 7 14.32 -11.76 9.26
N GLU A 8 14.96 -12.66 8.52
CA GLU A 8 15.07 -12.56 7.06
C GLU A 8 13.70 -12.28 6.41
N GLY A 9 13.61 -11.15 5.70
CA GLY A 9 12.38 -10.73 5.01
C GLY A 9 11.28 -10.13 5.91
N THR A 10 11.52 -9.92 7.21
CA THR A 10 10.52 -9.33 8.12
C THR A 10 11.04 -8.07 8.81
N TYR A 11 10.19 -7.03 8.79
CA TYR A 11 10.47 -5.72 9.38
C TYR A 11 9.35 -5.31 10.33
N THR A 12 9.72 -4.75 11.48
CA THR A 12 8.79 -4.02 12.35
C THR A 12 8.95 -2.53 12.09
N LEU A 13 7.83 -1.87 11.77
CA LEU A 13 7.73 -0.41 11.66
C LEU A 13 7.11 0.13 12.95
N THR A 14 7.77 1.10 13.56
CA THR A 14 7.19 1.92 14.63
C THR A 14 6.98 3.33 14.07
N CYS A 15 5.74 3.76 14.05
CA CYS A 15 5.28 5.04 13.53
C CYS A 15 4.36 5.72 14.56
N ASP A 16 4.24 7.04 14.46
CA ASP A 16 3.12 7.76 15.09
C ASP A 16 1.86 7.71 14.21
N GLU A 17 0.76 8.31 14.67
CA GLU A 17 -0.53 8.30 13.98
C GLU A 17 -0.49 9.02 12.62
N GLY A 18 0.29 10.10 12.50
CA GLY A 18 0.43 10.84 11.25
C GLY A 18 1.23 10.02 10.22
N GLU A 19 2.32 9.41 10.66
CA GLU A 19 3.12 8.50 9.84
C GLU A 19 2.33 7.25 9.42
N LEU A 20 1.54 6.67 10.32
CA LEU A 20 0.65 5.54 10.04
C LEU A 20 -0.38 5.91 8.97
N SER A 21 -0.96 7.10 9.06
CA SER A 21 -1.92 7.62 8.08
C SER A 21 -1.29 7.77 6.69
N LEU A 22 -0.07 8.32 6.60
CA LEU A 22 0.67 8.47 5.34
C LEU A 22 1.03 7.11 4.71
N ILE A 23 1.45 6.14 5.52
CA ILE A 23 1.75 4.77 5.03
C ILE A 23 0.48 4.15 4.43
N ALA A 24 -0.65 4.29 5.14
CA ALA A 24 -1.91 3.77 4.66
C ALA A 24 -2.34 4.46 3.34
N GLU A 25 -2.26 5.78 3.24
CA GLU A 25 -2.56 6.51 1.99
C GLU A 25 -1.69 6.02 0.81
N GLY A 26 -0.38 5.86 1.02
CA GLY A 26 0.52 5.36 -0.01
C GLY A 26 0.14 3.95 -0.49
N LEU A 27 -0.22 3.05 0.42
CA LEU A 27 -0.67 1.69 0.07
C LEU A 27 -1.97 1.72 -0.76
N TYR A 28 -2.91 2.61 -0.44
CA TYR A 28 -4.13 2.80 -1.23
C TYR A 28 -3.81 3.29 -2.65
N ALA A 29 -2.97 4.30 -2.78
CA ALA A 29 -2.61 4.89 -4.07
C ALA A 29 -1.92 3.89 -5.00
N VAL A 30 -0.98 3.10 -4.47
CA VAL A 30 -0.30 2.04 -5.25
C VAL A 30 -1.30 0.97 -5.67
N GLN A 31 -2.20 0.56 -4.77
CA GLN A 31 -3.19 -0.46 -5.10
C GLN A 31 -4.17 0.00 -6.19
N ASP A 32 -4.70 1.21 -6.09
CA ASP A 32 -5.63 1.74 -7.08
C ASP A 32 -4.95 1.88 -8.45
N THR A 33 -3.73 2.43 -8.47
CA THR A 33 -2.94 2.59 -9.69
C THR A 33 -2.66 1.24 -10.35
N GLY A 34 -2.14 0.26 -9.59
CA GLY A 34 -1.83 -1.05 -10.16
C GLY A 34 -3.08 -1.78 -10.66
N ARG A 35 -4.23 -1.65 -9.99
CA ARG A 35 -5.50 -2.19 -10.50
C ARG A 35 -5.90 -1.55 -11.83
N ARG A 36 -5.79 -0.22 -11.95
CA ARG A 36 -6.07 0.50 -13.21
C ARG A 36 -5.11 0.07 -14.33
N CYS A 37 -3.85 -0.20 -14.02
CA CYS A 37 -2.89 -0.74 -15.00
C CYS A 37 -3.31 -2.12 -15.51
N LEU A 38 -3.70 -3.04 -14.61
CA LEU A 38 -4.19 -4.37 -14.99
C LEU A 38 -5.46 -4.28 -15.85
N GLU A 39 -6.42 -3.44 -15.46
CA GLU A 39 -7.67 -3.24 -16.20
C GLU A 39 -7.43 -2.66 -17.60
N ALA A 40 -6.44 -1.78 -17.74
CA ALA A 40 -6.06 -1.17 -19.01
C ALA A 40 -5.12 -2.04 -19.87
N GLY A 41 -4.67 -3.20 -19.35
CA GLY A 41 -3.67 -4.04 -20.01
C GLY A 41 -2.33 -3.31 -20.24
N ILE A 42 -2.03 -2.32 -19.40
CA ILE A 42 -0.77 -1.58 -19.48
C ILE A 42 0.34 -2.52 -18.99
N PRO A 43 1.38 -2.78 -19.80
CA PRO A 43 2.54 -3.51 -19.35
C PRO A 43 3.19 -2.72 -18.22
N ASP A 44 3.15 -3.26 -17.02
CA ASP A 44 3.99 -2.75 -15.93
C ASP A 44 5.43 -3.24 -16.14
N GLU A 45 6.39 -2.71 -15.39
CA GLU A 45 7.77 -3.22 -15.37
C GLU A 45 7.81 -4.72 -15.00
N PHE A 46 6.76 -5.19 -14.31
CA PHE A 46 6.47 -6.57 -13.97
C PHE A 46 5.32 -7.13 -14.83
N ASP A 47 5.41 -8.40 -15.25
CA ASP A 47 4.30 -9.06 -15.96
C ASP A 47 3.02 -9.08 -15.10
N ALA A 48 1.84 -9.09 -15.72
CA ALA A 48 0.53 -8.95 -15.05
C ALA A 48 0.33 -9.90 -13.84
N PRO A 49 0.77 -11.19 -13.88
CA PRO A 49 0.67 -12.08 -12.72
C PRO A 49 1.50 -11.62 -11.50
N VAL A 50 2.63 -10.96 -11.74
CA VAL A 50 3.50 -10.42 -10.68
C VAL A 50 2.84 -9.20 -10.04
N LEU A 51 2.34 -8.27 -10.85
CA LEU A 51 1.59 -7.11 -10.37
C LEU A 51 0.37 -7.52 -9.55
N GLU A 52 -0.41 -8.51 -10.01
CA GLU A 52 -1.52 -9.06 -9.21
C GLU A 52 -1.08 -9.59 -7.84
N ASN A 53 0.07 -10.27 -7.79
CA ASN A 53 0.59 -10.81 -6.54
C ASN A 53 1.00 -9.70 -5.57
N GLU A 54 1.62 -8.63 -6.06
CA GLU A 54 1.97 -7.44 -5.27
C GLU A 54 0.73 -6.72 -4.75
N LEU A 55 -0.29 -6.54 -5.58
CA LEU A 55 -1.58 -5.96 -5.17
C LEU A 55 -2.26 -6.79 -4.08
N ARG A 56 -2.17 -8.13 -4.14
CA ARG A 56 -2.63 -9.01 -3.06
C ARG A 56 -1.88 -8.80 -1.76
N GLN A 57 -0.57 -8.57 -1.80
CA GLN A 57 0.23 -8.27 -0.60
C GLN A 57 -0.13 -6.91 -0.01
N ILE A 58 -0.28 -5.87 -0.84
CA ILE A 58 -0.69 -4.52 -0.42
C ILE A 58 -2.07 -4.57 0.25
N THR A 59 -3.01 -5.33 -0.30
CA THR A 59 -4.34 -5.56 0.31
C THR A 59 -4.21 -6.11 1.73
N ARG A 60 -3.35 -7.12 1.94
CA ARG A 60 -3.12 -7.71 3.27
C ARG A 60 -2.52 -6.71 4.25
N MET A 61 -1.57 -5.90 3.79
CA MET A 61 -0.98 -4.83 4.61
C MET A 61 -2.04 -3.81 5.04
N ARG A 62 -2.90 -3.36 4.13
CA ARG A 62 -4.00 -2.44 4.44
C ARG A 62 -4.95 -3.02 5.50
N LEU A 63 -5.40 -4.26 5.32
CA LEU A 63 -6.30 -4.93 6.28
C LEU A 63 -5.67 -5.05 7.67
N ALA A 64 -4.35 -5.24 7.76
CA ALA A 64 -3.63 -5.28 9.02
C ALA A 64 -3.53 -3.91 9.72
N LEU A 65 -3.59 -2.81 8.96
CA LEU A 65 -3.49 -1.44 9.49
C LEU A 65 -4.85 -0.87 9.92
N MET A 66 -5.97 -1.35 9.36
CA MET A 66 -7.33 -0.85 9.68
C MET A 66 -7.65 -0.85 11.20
N PRO A 67 -7.34 -1.91 11.99
CA PRO A 67 -7.60 -1.89 13.42
C PRO A 67 -6.81 -0.81 14.18
N ALA A 68 -5.64 -0.43 13.68
CA ALA A 68 -4.81 0.62 14.28
C ALA A 68 -5.31 2.04 13.94
N LEU A 69 -6.08 2.19 12.86
CA LEU A 69 -6.67 3.46 12.42
C LEU A 69 -8.12 3.67 12.93
N GLY A 70 -8.70 2.67 13.59
CA GLY A 70 -10.07 2.73 14.14
C GLY A 70 -11.20 2.53 13.12
N GLU A 71 -11.01 2.95 11.86
CA GLU A 71 -11.95 2.76 10.73
C GLU A 71 -11.20 2.55 9.40
N GLU A 72 -11.94 2.28 8.32
CA GLU A 72 -11.37 2.28 6.97
C GLU A 72 -11.01 3.73 6.60
N PRO A 73 -9.71 4.05 6.49
CA PRO A 73 -9.31 5.44 6.34
C PRO A 73 -9.77 5.99 4.99
N VAL A 74 -10.54 7.09 5.03
CA VAL A 74 -11.01 7.80 3.85
C VAL A 74 -9.88 8.69 3.35
N PHE A 75 -9.07 8.17 2.44
CA PHE A 75 -8.01 8.95 1.82
C PHE A 75 -8.47 9.60 0.52
N ARG A 76 -8.14 10.88 0.38
CA ARG A 76 -8.34 11.61 -0.86
C ARG A 76 -7.02 11.57 -1.62
N ILE A 77 -6.87 10.60 -2.51
CA ILE A 77 -5.74 10.56 -3.44
C ILE A 77 -5.80 11.85 -4.27
N ILE A 78 -4.93 12.81 -3.97
CA ILE A 78 -4.74 13.97 -4.82
C ILE A 78 -3.82 13.48 -5.94
N ASP A 79 -4.42 13.07 -7.04
CA ASP A 79 -3.68 12.84 -8.28
C ASP A 79 -2.95 14.15 -8.59
N GLY A 80 -1.61 14.13 -8.57
CA GLY A 80 -0.73 15.28 -8.79
C GLY A 80 -0.74 15.75 -10.25
N GLY A 81 -1.91 15.73 -10.88
CA GLY A 81 -2.14 16.10 -12.27
C GLY A 81 -2.21 17.61 -12.45
N ARG A 82 -1.04 18.19 -12.76
CA ARG A 82 -0.73 19.54 -13.25
C ARG A 82 -0.70 20.70 -12.26
#